data_AF-A0A9X9XXC6-F1
#
_entry.id   AF-A0A9X9XXC6-F1
#
_cell.length_a   1.000
_cell.length_b   1.000
_cell.length_c   1.000
_cell.angle_alpha   90.00
_cell.angle_beta   90.00
_cell.angle_gamma   90.00
#
_symmetry.space_group_name_H-M   'P 1'
#
loop_
_entity.id
_entity.type
_entity.pdbx_description
1 polymer ?
#
loop_
_entity_poly.entity_id
_entity_poly.type
_entity_poly.pdbx_seq_one_letter_code
_entity_poly.pdbx_strand_id
1 'polypeptide(L)'
;MIGFAIWTTVHLFRHSHRFPAFFIVQMICAVLMPLVDLLCVASFFSAALNRPFSDFFIIEPRQVGQTVVGAISATIWITYVLRSRRVANTFTK
;
A
#
# COMPACT_ATOMS: atom_id res chain seq x y z
N MET A 1 1.63 2.67 8.76
CA MET A 1 0.77 1.57 8.25
C MET A 1 -0.16 0.97 9.29
N ILE A 2 0.34 0.60 10.49
CA ILE A 2 -0.47 -0.09 11.52
C ILE A 2 -1.75 0.65 11.89
N GLY A 3 -1.70 1.97 12.14
CA GLY A 3 -2.90 2.76 12.45
C GLY A 3 -3.95 2.77 11.33
N PHE A 4 -3.51 2.79 10.07
CA PHE A 4 -4.41 2.73 8.92
C PHE A 4 -5.07 1.35 8.78
N ALA A 5 -4.31 0.27 9.03
CA ALA A 5 -4.82 -1.09 9.07
C ALA A 5 -5.83 -1.31 10.21
N ILE A 6 -5.59 -0.71 11.39
CA ILE A 6 -6.55 -0.75 12.50
C ILE A 6 -7.84 -0.04 12.09
N TRP A 7 -7.74 1.14 11.47
CA TRP A 7 -8.90 1.92 11.06
C TRP A 7 -9.75 1.21 10.00
N THR A 8 -9.12 0.61 8.99
CA THR A 8 -9.83 -0.18 7.97
C THR A 8 -10.49 -1.42 8.58
N THR A 9 -9.84 -2.06 9.55
CA THR A 9 -10.39 -3.20 10.30
C THR A 9 -11.60 -2.79 11.15
N VAL A 10 -11.57 -1.61 11.78
CA VAL A 10 -12.74 -1.06 12.48
C VAL A 10 -13.90 -0.84 11.50
N HIS A 11 -13.64 -0.28 10.32
CA HIS A 11 -14.67 -0.12 9.28
C HIS A 11 -15.23 -1.45 8.77
N LEU A 12 -14.40 -2.50 8.70
CA LEU A 12 -14.82 -3.87 8.37
C LEU A 12 -15.86 -4.37 9.38
N PHE A 13 -15.53 -4.31 10.68
CA PHE A 13 -16.42 -4.80 11.74
C PHE A 13 -17.67 -3.96 11.93
N ARG A 14 -17.61 -2.66 11.63
CA ARG A 14 -18.80 -1.78 11.68
C ARG A 14 -19.69 -1.88 10.44
N HIS A 15 -19.39 -2.79 9.50
CA HIS A 15 -20.13 -2.94 8.24
C HIS A 15 -20.37 -1.61 7.50
N SER A 16 -19.38 -0.71 7.57
CA SER A 16 -19.53 0.64 7.04
C SER A 16 -19.36 0.67 5.53
N HIS A 17 -20.19 1.45 4.83
CA HIS A 17 -20.07 1.69 3.38
C HIS A 17 -18.73 2.26 2.93
N ARG A 18 -17.94 2.82 3.85
CA ARG A 18 -16.61 3.34 3.54
C ARG A 18 -15.52 2.27 3.55
N PHE A 19 -15.81 1.07 4.07
CA PHE A 19 -14.83 -0.01 4.15
C PHE A 19 -14.17 -0.33 2.78
N PRO A 20 -14.91 -0.51 1.67
CA PRO A 20 -14.30 -0.83 0.38
C PRO A 20 -13.32 0.24 -0.09
N ALA A 21 -13.69 1.52 0.05
CA ALA A 21 -12.84 2.64 -0.32
C ALA A 21 -11.57 2.70 0.54
N PHE A 22 -11.70 2.58 1.87
CA PHE A 22 -10.56 2.58 2.78
C PHE A 22 -9.61 1.39 2.54
N PHE A 23 -10.16 0.22 2.27
CA PHE A 23 -9.36 -0.97 1.96
C PHE A 23 -8.58 -0.81 0.66
N ILE A 24 -9.20 -0.28 -0.40
CA ILE A 24 -8.50 0.00 -1.67
C ILE A 24 -7.38 1.01 -1.46
N VAL A 25 -7.65 2.11 -0.74
CA VAL A 25 -6.62 3.10 -0.41
C VAL A 25 -5.49 2.46 0.40
N GLN A 26 -5.79 1.56 1.34
CA GLN A 26 -4.77 0.83 2.10
C GLN A 26 -3.88 -0.02 1.22
N MET A 27 -4.46 -0.77 0.28
CA MET A 27 -3.68 -1.59 -0.64
C MET A 27 -2.79 -0.72 -1.55
N ILE A 28 -3.31 0.41 -2.04
CA ILE A 28 -2.53 1.36 -2.84
C ILE A 28 -1.38 1.95 -2.01
N CYS A 29 -1.65 2.42 -0.79
CA CYS A 29 -0.63 2.97 0.10
C CYS A 29 0.42 1.94 0.48
N ALA A 30 0.04 0.67 0.70
CA ALA A 30 0.97 -0.40 1.02
C ALA A 30 1.99 -0.66 -0.10
N VAL A 31 1.58 -0.48 -1.37
CA VAL A 31 2.47 -0.62 -2.54
C VAL A 31 3.28 0.64 -2.80
N LEU A 32 2.69 1.83 -2.65
CA LEU A 32 3.34 3.10 -2.98
C LEU A 32 4.30 3.61 -1.88
N MET A 33 4.00 3.40 -0.60
CA MET A 33 4.82 3.93 0.48
C MET A 33 6.28 3.45 0.45
N PRO A 34 6.60 2.18 0.18
CA PRO A 34 7.99 1.75 0.04
C PRO A 34 8.75 2.50 -1.05
N LEU A 35 8.09 2.85 -2.15
CA LEU A 35 8.69 3.64 -3.23
C LEU A 35 8.93 5.09 -2.80
N VAL A 36 7.96 5.69 -2.12
CA VAL A 36 8.08 7.05 -1.57
C VAL A 36 9.21 7.11 -0.55
N ASP A 37 9.29 6.13 0.34
CA ASP A 37 10.34 6.03 1.35
C ASP A 37 11.72 5.92 0.71
N LEU A 38 11.88 5.06 -0.31
CA LEU A 38 13.12 4.95 -1.07
C LEU A 38 13.55 6.29 -1.70
N LEU A 39 12.62 7.00 -2.35
CA LEU A 39 12.89 8.31 -2.97
C LEU A 39 13.23 9.38 -1.93
N CYS A 40 12.53 9.39 -0.79
CA CYS A 40 12.81 10.32 0.31
C CYS A 40 14.19 10.05 0.91
N VAL A 41 14.49 8.80 1.27
CA VAL A 41 15.77 8.40 1.85
C VAL A 41 16.92 8.76 0.89
N ALA A 42 16.82 8.36 -0.38
CA ALA A 42 17.86 8.64 -1.36
C ALA A 42 18.05 10.15 -1.60
N SER A 43 16.99 10.97 -1.53
CA SER A 43 17.09 12.42 -1.74
C SER A 43 17.73 13.11 -0.54
N PHE A 44 17.37 12.73 0.68
CA PHE A 44 18.04 13.19 1.89
C PHE A 44 19.52 12.85 1.89
N PHE A 45 19.89 11.61 1.57
CA PHE A 45 21.30 11.20 1.55
C PHE A 45 22.08 11.83 0.41
N SER A 46 21.49 11.97 -0.77
CA SER A 46 22.11 12.69 -1.90
C SER A 46 22.40 14.14 -1.53
N ALA A 47 21.44 14.84 -0.92
CA ALA A 47 21.62 16.22 -0.46
C ALA A 47 22.66 16.33 0.67
N ALA A 48 22.68 15.38 1.61
CA ALA A 48 23.59 15.41 2.77
C ALA A 48 25.04 15.05 2.40
N LEU A 49 25.24 14.09 1.48
CA LEU A 49 26.56 13.55 1.13
C LEU A 49 27.11 14.13 -0.18
N ASN A 50 26.35 14.98 -0.86
CA ASN A 50 26.68 15.58 -2.16
C ASN A 50 27.10 14.52 -3.20
N ARG A 51 26.44 13.37 -3.16
CA ARG A 51 26.64 12.23 -4.07
C ARG A 51 25.42 12.06 -4.98
N PRO A 52 25.60 11.53 -6.19
CA PRO A 52 24.49 11.34 -7.11
C PRO A 52 23.46 10.36 -6.51
N PHE A 53 22.19 10.69 -6.69
CA PHE A 53 21.05 9.93 -6.21
C PHE A 53 21.05 8.46 -6.68
N SER A 54 21.68 8.19 -7.83
CA SER A 54 21.90 6.84 -8.38
C SER A 54 22.65 5.90 -7.43
N ASP A 55 23.56 6.44 -6.61
CA ASP A 55 24.42 5.63 -5.74
C ASP A 55 23.65 5.04 -4.55
N PHE A 56 22.49 5.61 -4.22
CA PHE A 56 21.65 5.17 -3.11
C PHE A 56 20.49 4.25 -3.55
N PHE A 57 20.37 3.96 -4.85
CA PHE A 57 19.46 2.93 -5.36
C PHE A 57 20.03 1.52 -5.18
N ILE A 58 20.38 1.17 -3.95
CA ILE A 58 20.73 -0.20 -3.61
C ILE A 58 19.42 -0.94 -3.36
N ILE A 59 18.88 -1.52 -4.43
CA ILE A 59 17.63 -2.27 -4.35
C ILE A 59 17.96 -3.68 -3.85
N GLU A 60 17.67 -3.96 -2.58
CA GLU A 60 17.87 -5.29 -2.01
C GLU A 60 16.92 -6.30 -2.69
N PRO A 61 17.39 -7.47 -3.16
CA PRO A 61 16.56 -8.44 -3.88
C PRO A 61 15.32 -8.87 -3.09
N ARG A 62 15.47 -8.94 -1.76
CA ARG A 62 14.38 -9.23 -0.83
C ARG A 62 13.28 -8.17 -0.90
N GLN A 63 13.65 -6.90 -0.95
CA GLN A 63 12.72 -5.78 -1.01
C GLN A 63 11.97 -5.75 -2.34
N VAL A 64 12.63 -6.10 -3.45
CA VAL A 64 11.97 -6.31 -4.75
C VAL A 64 10.92 -7.41 -4.65
N GLY A 65 11.31 -8.58 -4.12
CA GLY A 65 10.41 -9.71 -3.97
C GLY A 65 9.16 -9.37 -3.15
N GLN A 66 9.34 -8.69 -2.02
CA GLN A 66 8.24 -8.23 -1.18
C GLN A 66 7.33 -7.22 -1.89
N THR A 67 7.90 -6.29 -2.65
CA THR A 67 7.13 -5.28 -3.40
C THR A 67 6.32 -5.92 -4.52
N VAL A 68 6.89 -6.89 -5.25
CA VAL A 68 6.20 -7.61 -6.33
C VAL A 68 5.04 -8.45 -5.78
N VAL A 69 5.28 -9.22 -4.71
CA VAL A 69 4.23 -10.00 -4.05
C VAL A 69 3.15 -9.08 -3.48
N GLY A 70 3.53 -7.95 -2.89
CA GLY A 70 2.62 -6.91 -2.41
C GLY A 70 1.74 -6.35 -3.54
N ALA A 71 2.33 -6.04 -4.69
CA ALA A 71 1.60 -5.53 -5.86
C ALA A 71 0.60 -6.56 -6.40
N ILE A 72 1.02 -7.82 -6.59
CA ILE A 72 0.14 -8.89 -7.10
C ILE A 72 -1.03 -9.11 -6.13
N SER A 73 -0.74 -9.22 -4.83
CA SER A 73 -1.80 -9.40 -3.82
C SER A 73 -2.76 -8.21 -3.78
N ALA A 74 -2.25 -6.98 -3.89
CA ALA A 74 -3.08 -5.78 -4.00
C ALA A 74 -4.02 -5.82 -5.19
N THR A 75 -3.53 -6.18 -6.39
CA THR A 75 -4.37 -6.27 -7.59
C THR A 75 -5.49 -7.29 -7.43
N ILE A 76 -5.19 -8.46 -6.89
CA ILE A 76 -6.18 -9.52 -6.65
C ILE A 76 -7.26 -9.04 -5.68
N TRP A 77 -6.85 -8.48 -4.54
CA TRP A 77 -7.76 -8.03 -3.49
C TRP A 77 -8.61 -6.82 -3.89
N ILE A 78 -8.03 -5.84 -4.58
CA ILE A 78 -8.77 -4.69 -5.11
C ILE A 78 -9.83 -5.16 -6.11
N THR A 79 -9.47 -6.06 -7.03
CA THR A 79 -10.40 -6.61 -8.02
C THR A 79 -11.52 -7.41 -7.35
N TYR A 80 -11.19 -8.19 -6.32
CA TYR A 80 -12.17 -8.91 -5.52
C TYR A 80 -13.16 -7.96 -4.84
N VAL A 81 -12.68 -6.91 -4.17
CA VAL A 81 -13.53 -5.94 -3.46
C VAL A 81 -14.45 -5.20 -4.42
N LEU A 82 -13.96 -4.81 -5.61
CA LEU A 82 -14.76 -4.11 -6.61
C LEU A 82 -15.80 -5.00 -7.31
N ARG A 83 -15.49 -6.28 -7.56
CA ARG A 83 -16.36 -7.18 -8.34
C ARG A 83 -17.26 -8.07 -7.49
N SER A 84 -16.93 -8.29 -6.22
CA SER A 84 -17.64 -9.23 -5.36
C SER A 84 -19.00 -8.71 -4.94
N ARG A 85 -20.06 -9.42 -5.34
CA ARG A 85 -21.44 -9.17 -4.89
C ARG A 85 -21.60 -9.28 -3.38
N ARG A 86 -20.77 -10.09 -2.70
CA ARG A 86 -20.81 -10.22 -1.23
C ARG A 86 -20.42 -8.90 -0.56
N VAL A 87 -19.34 -8.28 -1.02
CA VAL A 87 -18.87 -6.99 -0.50
C VAL A 87 -19.92 -5.91 -0.74
N ALA A 88 -20.49 -5.84 -1.95
CA ALA A 88 -21.59 -4.92 -2.24
C ALA A 88 -22.80 -5.15 -1.29
N ASN A 89 -23.26 -6.38 -1.13
CA ASN A 89 -24.43 -6.66 -0.31
C ASN A 89 -24.21 -6.41 1.20
N THR A 90 -22.97 -6.48 1.67
CA THR A 90 -22.61 -6.25 3.09
C THR A 90 -22.36 -4.78 3.41
N PHE A 91 -21.76 -4.02 2.49
CA PHE A 91 -21.28 -2.66 2.80
C PHE A 91 -22.05 -1.55 2.07
N THR A 92 -22.77 -1.82 0.97
CA THR A 92 -23.52 -0.78 0.21
C THR A 92 -25.03 -0.79 0.44
N LYS A 93 -25.51 -1.35 1.56
CA LYS A 93 -26.92 -1.28 1.98
C LYS A 93 -27.33 0.13 2.40
#